data_AF-A0A958DY82-F1
#
_entry.id   AF-A0A958DY82-F1
#
_cell.length_a   1.000
_cell.length_b   1.000
_cell.length_c   1.000
_cell.angle_alpha   90.00
_cell.angle_beta   90.00
_cell.angle_gamma   90.00
#
_symmetry.space_group_name_H-M   'P 1'
#
loop_
_entity.id
_entity.type
_entity.pdbx_description
1 polymer ?
#
loop_
_entity_poly.entity_id
_entity_poly.type
_entity_poly.pdbx_seq_one_letter_code
_entity_poly.pdbx_strand_id
1 'polypeptide(L)'
;MIKRDYLKQPIRKQIKELRMHWQMYFLPAALFYGLAVWHLLSIHPSVKPEMAAYVKNIDLGGFIIAILMAVVILQIKRQFFSLRFARTFVAEAIQHQADISDGDVVRNIFRVWKAKFSTVWLLGMLIILVGVASYWLTFSPAINFHIYFVIGSFSMVINFPRQDLFIDLPWQIAEARRDKDAAERTAMEKNEK
;
A
#
# COMPACT_ATOMS: atom_id res chain seq x y z
N MET A 1 15.04 11.85 -29.43
CA MET A 1 14.39 10.62 -28.93
C MET A 1 14.96 10.32 -27.54
N ILE A 2 14.24 10.69 -26.47
CA ILE A 2 14.71 10.48 -25.10
C ILE A 2 14.82 8.97 -24.87
N LYS A 3 15.98 8.48 -24.45
CA LYS A 3 16.19 7.06 -24.11
C LYS A 3 15.29 6.72 -22.91
N ARG A 4 14.03 6.35 -23.14
CA ARG A 4 13.08 6.01 -22.06
C ARG A 4 13.40 4.67 -21.40
N ASP A 5 14.26 3.88 -22.03
CA ASP A 5 14.47 2.48 -21.65
C ASP A 5 15.46 2.28 -20.49
N TYR A 6 16.33 3.24 -20.16
CA TYR A 6 17.31 3.06 -19.07
C TYR A 6 16.64 3.00 -17.68
N LEU A 7 15.49 3.68 -17.49
CA LEU A 7 14.74 3.64 -16.23
C LEU A 7 13.81 2.43 -16.09
N LYS A 8 13.53 1.70 -17.18
CA LYS A 8 12.63 0.53 -17.12
C LYS A 8 13.17 -0.59 -16.23
N GLN A 9 14.47 -0.87 -16.34
CA GLN A 9 15.12 -1.90 -15.53
C GLN A 9 15.10 -1.60 -14.02
N PRO A 10 15.51 -0.41 -13.54
CA PRO A 10 15.47 -0.10 -12.11
C PRO A 10 14.03 -0.07 -11.58
N ILE A 11 13.07 0.47 -12.33
CA ILE A 11 11.64 0.45 -11.96
C ILE A 11 11.13 -1.01 -11.82
N ARG A 12 11.43 -1.87 -12.80
CA ARG A 12 11.01 -3.28 -12.75
C ARG A 12 11.61 -4.03 -11.56
N LYS A 13 12.89 -3.77 -11.24
CA LYS A 13 13.55 -4.34 -10.05
C LYS A 13 12.82 -3.93 -8.78
N GLN A 14 12.54 -2.63 -8.62
CA GLN A 14 11.83 -2.10 -7.44
C GLN A 14 10.40 -2.66 -7.31
N ILE A 15 9.66 -2.78 -8.42
CA ILE A 15 8.32 -3.40 -8.42
C ILE A 15 8.38 -4.86 -7.97
N LYS A 16 9.41 -5.63 -8.41
CA LYS A 16 9.60 -7.01 -7.97
C LYS A 16 9.87 -7.08 -6.46
N GLU A 17 10.71 -6.18 -5.94
CA GLU A 17 10.97 -6.07 -4.50
C GLU A 17 9.68 -5.74 -3.72
N LEU A 18 8.88 -4.78 -4.18
CA LEU A 18 7.58 -4.46 -3.58
C LEU A 18 6.63 -5.66 -3.58
N ARG A 19 6.58 -6.41 -4.68
CA ARG A 19 5.75 -7.63 -4.77
C ARG A 19 6.18 -8.68 -3.76
N MET A 20 7.49 -8.92 -3.60
CA MET A 20 8.00 -9.85 -2.59
C MET A 20 7.61 -9.40 -1.18
N HIS A 21 7.70 -8.11 -0.88
CA HIS A 21 7.29 -7.58 0.42
C HIS A 21 5.79 -7.74 0.65
N TRP A 22 4.96 -7.46 -0.36
CA TRP A 22 3.52 -7.72 -0.28
C TRP A 22 3.21 -9.18 0.04
N GLN A 23 3.89 -10.13 -0.62
CA GLN A 23 3.71 -11.57 -0.36
C GLN A 23 4.05 -11.93 1.10
N MET A 24 5.08 -11.32 1.69
CA MET A 24 5.46 -11.56 3.08
C MET A 24 4.39 -11.14 4.09
N TYR A 25 3.58 -10.13 3.80
CA TYR A 25 2.44 -9.75 4.65
C TYR A 25 1.18 -10.55 4.34
N PHE A 26 0.89 -10.75 3.06
CA PHE A 26 -0.36 -11.36 2.62
C PHE A 26 -0.41 -12.87 2.87
N LEU A 27 0.68 -13.61 2.57
CA LEU A 27 0.68 -15.08 2.68
C LEU A 27 0.44 -15.56 4.10
N PRO A 28 1.13 -15.05 5.14
CA PRO A 28 0.86 -15.47 6.52
C PRO A 28 -0.59 -15.18 6.93
N ALA A 29 -1.11 -13.99 6.61
CA ALA A 29 -2.48 -13.62 6.93
C ALA A 29 -3.50 -14.55 6.25
N ALA A 30 -3.30 -14.85 4.97
CA ALA A 30 -4.14 -15.77 4.20
C ALA A 30 -4.07 -17.20 4.73
N LEU A 31 -2.88 -17.66 5.14
CA LEU A 31 -2.69 -18.99 5.75
C LEU A 31 -3.41 -19.11 7.08
N PHE A 32 -3.26 -18.12 7.98
CA PHE A 32 -3.97 -18.13 9.27
C PHE A 32 -5.48 -18.11 9.11
N TYR A 33 -5.99 -17.34 8.15
CA TYR A 33 -7.40 -17.38 7.79
C TYR A 33 -7.81 -18.77 7.25
N GLY A 34 -7.04 -19.35 6.33
CA GLY A 34 -7.30 -20.68 5.79
C GLY A 34 -7.35 -21.76 6.87
N LEU A 35 -6.44 -21.70 7.85
CA LEU A 35 -6.44 -22.59 9.01
C LEU A 35 -7.70 -22.43 9.88
N ALA A 36 -8.15 -21.20 10.11
CA ALA A 36 -9.37 -20.93 10.85
C ALA A 36 -10.61 -21.48 10.12
N VAL A 37 -10.70 -21.28 8.80
CA VAL A 37 -11.78 -21.85 7.97
C VAL A 37 -11.74 -23.37 7.95
N TRP A 38 -10.56 -23.97 7.78
CA TRP A 38 -10.38 -25.41 7.83
C TRP A 38 -10.86 -25.99 9.17
N HIS A 39 -10.45 -25.38 10.28
CA HIS A 39 -10.89 -25.78 11.62
C HIS A 39 -12.41 -25.69 11.76
N LEU A 40 -13.01 -24.59 11.28
CA LEU A 40 -14.46 -24.37 11.34
C LEU A 40 -15.22 -25.50 10.65
N LEU A 41 -14.80 -25.85 9.44
CA LEU A 41 -15.42 -26.91 8.62
C LEU A 41 -15.15 -28.32 9.17
N SER A 42 -14.04 -28.53 9.87
CA SER A 42 -13.69 -29.86 10.38
C SER A 42 -14.39 -30.16 11.70
N ILE A 43 -14.45 -29.19 12.61
CA ILE A 43 -14.83 -29.43 14.01
C ILE A 43 -16.25 -28.94 14.32
N HIS A 44 -16.83 -28.07 13.49
CA HIS A 44 -18.17 -27.49 13.72
C HIS A 44 -18.39 -27.01 15.17
N PRO A 45 -17.48 -26.18 15.71
CA PRO A 45 -17.54 -25.83 17.11
C PRO A 45 -18.82 -25.04 17.42
N SER A 46 -19.43 -25.35 18.57
CA SER A 46 -20.60 -24.64 19.07
C SER A 46 -20.16 -23.50 20.00
N VAL A 47 -20.79 -22.33 19.84
CA VAL A 47 -20.58 -21.19 20.73
C VAL A 47 -21.09 -21.56 22.11
N LYS A 48 -20.25 -21.40 23.13
CA LYS A 48 -20.71 -21.53 24.52
C LYS A 48 -21.73 -20.41 24.81
N PRO A 49 -22.97 -20.73 25.22
CA PRO A 49 -24.05 -19.73 25.35
C PRO A 49 -23.73 -18.62 26.36
N GLU A 50 -22.96 -18.94 27.39
CA GLU A 50 -22.43 -18.04 28.42
C GLU A 50 -21.44 -16.98 27.89
N MET A 51 -20.87 -17.17 26.70
CA MET A 51 -19.96 -16.21 26.05
C MET A 51 -20.70 -15.26 25.09
N ALA A 52 -21.97 -15.48 24.76
CA ALA A 52 -22.64 -14.80 23.64
C ALA A 52 -22.65 -13.26 23.75
N ALA A 53 -22.86 -12.71 24.95
CA ALA A 53 -22.82 -11.26 25.17
C ALA A 53 -21.39 -10.69 25.07
N TYR A 54 -20.40 -11.43 25.56
CA TYR A 54 -18.99 -11.06 25.49
C TYR A 54 -18.47 -11.08 24.04
N VAL A 55 -18.85 -12.11 23.29
CA VAL A 55 -18.57 -12.28 21.85
C VAL A 55 -19.09 -11.09 21.06
N LYS A 56 -20.34 -10.65 21.33
CA LYS A 56 -20.95 -9.50 20.63
C LYS A 56 -20.18 -8.19 20.85
N ASN A 57 -19.69 -7.94 22.06
CA ASN A 57 -18.94 -6.73 22.37
C ASN A 57 -17.52 -6.75 21.75
N ILE A 58 -16.86 -7.90 21.79
CA ILE A 58 -15.54 -8.10 21.15
C ILE A 58 -15.66 -7.94 19.63
N ASP A 59 -16.70 -8.51 19.02
CA ASP A 59 -16.96 -8.37 17.60
C ASP A 59 -17.27 -6.91 17.21
N LEU A 60 -18.09 -6.18 17.99
CA LEU A 60 -18.37 -4.78 17.70
C LEU A 60 -17.12 -3.91 17.82
N GLY A 61 -16.32 -4.12 18.88
CA GLY A 61 -15.06 -3.42 19.07
C GLY A 61 -14.06 -3.69 17.94
N GLY A 62 -13.90 -4.97 17.55
CA GLY A 62 -13.09 -5.37 16.42
C GLY A 62 -13.56 -4.73 15.11
N PHE A 63 -14.88 -4.60 14.92
CA PHE A 63 -15.47 -4.05 13.71
C PHE A 63 -15.17 -2.56 13.57
N ILE A 64 -15.32 -1.81 14.67
CA ILE A 64 -14.96 -0.39 14.73
C ILE A 64 -13.47 -0.22 14.41
N ILE A 65 -12.59 -1.04 15.01
CA ILE A 65 -11.14 -1.00 14.74
C ILE A 65 -10.86 -1.27 13.26
N ALA A 66 -11.50 -2.26 12.65
CA ALA A 66 -11.34 -2.59 11.24
C ALA A 66 -11.79 -1.44 10.32
N ILE A 67 -12.91 -0.77 10.64
CA ILE A 67 -13.36 0.42 9.91
C ILE A 67 -12.32 1.54 10.01
N LEU A 68 -11.83 1.85 11.21
CA LEU A 68 -10.82 2.89 11.41
C LEU A 68 -9.55 2.59 10.61
N MET A 69 -9.07 1.34 10.63
CA MET A 69 -7.94 0.90 9.82
C MET A 69 -8.21 1.03 8.32
N ALA A 70 -9.40 0.66 7.85
CA ALA A 70 -9.78 0.79 6.45
C ALA A 70 -9.82 2.27 5.99
N VAL A 71 -10.30 3.18 6.83
CA VAL A 71 -10.28 4.62 6.56
C VAL A 71 -8.83 5.13 6.43
N VAL A 72 -7.94 4.72 7.33
CA VAL A 72 -6.51 5.08 7.26
C VAL A 72 -5.87 4.56 5.97
N ILE A 73 -6.17 3.31 5.58
CA ILE A 73 -5.68 2.73 4.32
C ILE A 73 -6.16 3.56 3.11
N LEU A 74 -7.43 3.97 3.09
CA LEU A 74 -7.98 4.79 2.02
C LEU A 74 -7.34 6.18 1.95
N GLN A 75 -7.06 6.81 3.11
CA GLN A 75 -6.37 8.09 3.17
C GLN A 75 -4.95 7.99 2.62
N ILE A 76 -4.17 6.97 3.04
CA ILE A 76 -2.82 6.72 2.52
C ILE A 76 -2.86 6.52 1.00
N LYS A 77 -3.80 5.69 0.52
CA LYS A 77 -3.95 5.43 -0.92
C LYS A 77 -4.23 6.71 -1.70
N ARG A 78 -5.20 7.51 -1.25
CA ARG A 78 -5.57 8.78 -1.89
C ARG A 78 -4.41 9.77 -1.94
N GLN A 79 -3.63 9.85 -0.86
CA GLN A 79 -2.56 10.83 -0.73
C GLN A 79 -1.31 10.41 -1.51
N PHE A 80 -0.84 9.16 -1.35
CA PHE A 80 0.50 8.75 -1.82
C PHE A 80 0.48 7.91 -3.11
N PHE A 81 -0.62 7.20 -3.39
CA PHE A 81 -0.72 6.34 -4.58
C PHE A 81 -1.52 7.03 -5.68
N SER A 82 -1.13 8.27 -5.98
CA SER A 82 -1.71 9.08 -7.05
C SER A 82 -0.64 9.60 -8.00
N LEU A 83 -1.01 9.80 -9.26
CA LEU A 83 -0.13 10.44 -10.25
C LEU A 83 0.24 11.87 -9.84
N ARG A 84 -0.69 12.57 -9.16
CA ARG A 84 -0.46 13.93 -8.64
C ARG A 84 0.68 13.96 -7.63
N PHE A 85 0.69 13.00 -6.68
CA PHE A 85 1.79 12.87 -5.73
C PHE A 85 3.11 12.62 -6.43
N ALA A 86 3.15 11.67 -7.37
CA ALA A 86 4.37 11.32 -8.09
C ALA A 86 4.97 12.52 -8.84
N ARG A 87 4.12 13.25 -9.58
CA ARG A 87 4.53 14.45 -10.32
C ARG A 87 5.07 15.55 -9.40
N THR A 88 4.38 15.82 -8.29
CA THR A 88 4.78 16.85 -7.33
C THR A 88 6.11 16.49 -6.67
N PHE A 89 6.25 15.26 -6.20
CA PHE A 89 7.47 14.77 -5.57
C PHE A 89 8.67 14.82 -6.51
N VAL A 90 8.48 14.42 -7.77
CA VAL A 90 9.54 14.45 -8.79
C VAL A 90 9.95 15.90 -9.12
N ALA A 91 8.97 16.80 -9.29
CA ALA A 91 9.24 18.20 -9.56
C ALA A 91 10.02 18.86 -8.40
N GLU A 92 9.58 18.67 -7.16
CA GLU A 92 10.26 19.17 -5.97
C GLU A 92 11.68 18.62 -5.85
N ALA A 93 11.87 17.32 -6.05
CA ALA A 93 13.19 16.69 -5.97
C ALA A 93 14.18 17.28 -6.98
N ILE A 94 13.74 17.56 -8.21
CA ILE A 94 14.57 18.10 -9.29
C ILE A 94 14.81 19.62 -9.12
N GLN A 95 13.81 20.36 -8.63
CA GLN A 95 13.95 21.80 -8.37
C GLN A 95 14.92 22.09 -7.23
N HIS A 96 14.89 21.31 -6.14
CA HIS A 96 15.67 21.60 -4.95
C HIS A 96 17.08 20.97 -4.93
N GLN A 97 17.39 20.05 -5.86
CA GLN A 97 18.71 19.41 -5.92
C GLN A 97 19.30 19.58 -7.32
N ALA A 98 20.33 20.43 -7.44
CA ALA A 98 20.97 20.76 -8.72
C ALA A 98 21.46 19.50 -9.47
N ASP A 99 22.11 18.58 -8.74
CA ASP A 99 22.82 17.43 -9.31
C ASP A 99 22.16 16.07 -9.03
N ILE A 100 20.86 16.03 -8.70
CA ILE A 100 20.19 14.75 -8.45
C ILE A 100 20.13 13.91 -9.72
N SER A 101 20.61 12.66 -9.66
CA SER A 101 20.48 11.74 -10.80
C SER A 101 19.05 11.20 -10.93
N ASP A 102 18.62 10.82 -12.14
CA ASP A 102 17.28 10.21 -12.32
C ASP A 102 17.12 8.91 -11.51
N GLY A 103 18.21 8.16 -11.37
CA GLY A 103 18.24 6.96 -10.54
C GLY A 103 17.96 7.27 -9.07
N ASP A 104 18.46 8.40 -8.56
CA ASP A 104 18.22 8.84 -7.19
C ASP A 104 16.79 9.35 -6.99
N VAL A 105 16.22 10.07 -7.97
CA VAL A 105 14.79 10.45 -7.96
C VAL A 105 13.91 9.20 -7.86
N VAL A 106 14.16 8.21 -8.73
CA VAL A 106 13.44 6.92 -8.71
C VAL A 106 13.62 6.21 -7.37
N ARG A 107 14.85 6.15 -6.84
CA ARG A 107 15.12 5.50 -5.55
C ARG A 107 14.37 6.21 -4.40
N ASN A 108 14.33 7.53 -4.40
CA ASN A 108 13.70 8.33 -3.36
C ASN A 108 12.16 8.17 -3.37
N ILE A 109 11.52 8.25 -4.54
CA ILE A 109 10.07 8.05 -4.61
C ILE A 109 9.69 6.61 -4.23
N PHE A 110 10.48 5.62 -4.67
CA PHE A 110 10.25 4.22 -4.27
C PHE A 110 10.48 3.98 -2.79
N ARG A 111 11.42 4.69 -2.14
CA ARG A 111 11.59 4.63 -0.69
C ARG A 111 10.32 5.07 0.03
N VAL A 112 9.74 6.20 -0.39
CA VAL A 112 8.48 6.72 0.19
C VAL A 112 7.34 5.74 -0.08
N TRP A 113 7.16 5.30 -1.32
CA TRP A 113 6.12 4.35 -1.67
C TRP A 113 6.26 3.02 -0.93
N LYS A 114 7.47 2.46 -0.83
CA LYS A 114 7.73 1.22 -0.08
C LYS A 114 7.29 1.34 1.37
N ALA A 115 7.59 2.46 2.02
CA ALA A 115 7.16 2.72 3.39
C ALA A 115 5.62 2.75 3.49
N LYS A 116 4.95 3.51 2.61
CA LYS A 116 3.48 3.64 2.62
C LYS A 116 2.76 2.34 2.25
N PHE A 117 3.27 1.59 1.28
CA PHE A 117 2.77 0.27 0.93
C PHE A 117 2.90 -0.69 2.12
N SER A 118 4.07 -0.70 2.78
CA SER A 118 4.29 -1.54 3.96
C SER A 118 3.32 -1.22 5.09
N THR A 119 3.04 0.07 5.34
CA THR A 119 2.01 0.48 6.31
C THR A 119 0.64 -0.06 5.94
N VAL A 120 0.23 0.09 4.68
CA VAL A 120 -1.08 -0.40 4.22
C VAL A 120 -1.19 -1.91 4.31
N TRP A 121 -0.15 -2.65 3.94
CA TRP A 121 -0.15 -4.11 4.03
C TRP A 121 -0.12 -4.60 5.47
N LEU A 122 0.63 -3.94 6.35
CA LEU A 122 0.62 -4.23 7.79
C LEU A 122 -0.77 -4.01 8.39
N LEU A 123 -1.42 -2.89 8.08
CA LEU A 123 -2.78 -2.62 8.53
C LEU A 123 -3.77 -3.66 7.98
N GLY A 124 -3.66 -4.01 6.70
CA GLY A 124 -4.47 -5.06 6.09
C GLY A 124 -4.28 -6.42 6.77
N MET A 125 -3.04 -6.81 7.07
CA MET A 125 -2.71 -8.02 7.82
C MET A 125 -3.31 -7.99 9.22
N LEU A 126 -3.20 -6.87 9.95
CA LEU A 126 -3.77 -6.72 11.28
C LEU A 126 -5.30 -6.89 11.27
N ILE A 127 -6.01 -6.33 10.28
CA ILE A 127 -7.46 -6.54 10.14
C ILE A 127 -7.79 -8.04 10.03
N ILE A 128 -7.05 -8.79 9.22
CA ILE A 128 -7.25 -10.24 9.08
C ILE A 128 -6.98 -10.95 10.41
N LEU A 129 -5.87 -10.62 11.07
CA LEU A 129 -5.48 -11.25 12.34
C LEU A 129 -6.48 -10.98 13.48
N VAL A 130 -7.07 -9.78 13.53
CA VAL A 130 -8.15 -9.48 14.49
C VAL A 130 -9.34 -10.40 14.26
N GLY A 131 -9.73 -10.63 13.00
CA GLY A 131 -10.76 -11.60 12.67
C GLY A 131 -10.40 -13.01 13.11
N VAL A 132 -9.20 -13.48 12.76
CA VAL A 132 -8.71 -14.82 13.14
C VAL A 132 -8.68 -14.98 14.66
N ALA A 133 -8.16 -14.00 15.39
CA ALA A 133 -8.12 -14.03 16.84
C ALA A 133 -9.53 -14.05 17.45
N SER A 134 -10.48 -13.23 16.94
CA SER A 134 -11.87 -13.26 17.40
C SER A 134 -12.48 -14.65 17.20
N TYR A 135 -12.26 -15.28 16.04
CA TYR A 135 -12.71 -16.64 15.78
C TYR A 135 -12.14 -17.65 16.79
N TRP A 136 -10.83 -17.67 17.02
CA TRP A 136 -10.21 -18.63 17.94
C TRP A 136 -10.58 -18.41 19.42
N LEU A 137 -10.87 -17.18 19.82
CA LEU A 137 -11.31 -16.88 21.20
C LEU A 137 -12.75 -17.30 21.46
N THR A 138 -13.59 -17.27 20.42
CA THR A 138 -15.04 -17.43 20.57
C THR A 138 -15.56 -18.76 20.03
N PHE A 139 -14.78 -19.40 19.14
CA PHE A 139 -15.18 -20.49 18.26
C PHE A 139 -16.51 -20.24 17.54
N SER A 140 -16.87 -18.97 17.37
CA SER A 140 -18.14 -18.60 16.78
C SER A 140 -18.04 -18.68 15.26
N PRO A 141 -18.99 -19.36 14.57
CA PRO A 141 -19.09 -19.34 13.11
C PRO A 141 -19.59 -17.98 12.58
N ALA A 142 -19.38 -16.89 13.33
CA ALA A 142 -19.91 -15.58 13.01
C ALA A 142 -19.41 -15.10 11.64
N ILE A 143 -20.36 -14.64 10.83
CA ILE A 143 -20.14 -13.99 9.52
C ILE A 143 -19.09 -12.87 9.62
N ASN A 144 -18.96 -12.25 10.79
CA ASN A 144 -18.00 -11.19 11.09
C ASN A 144 -16.55 -11.59 10.78
N PHE A 145 -16.14 -12.81 11.11
CA PHE A 145 -14.79 -13.33 10.79
C PHE A 145 -14.47 -13.22 9.29
N HIS A 146 -15.42 -13.63 8.45
CA HIS A 146 -15.30 -13.56 7.00
C HIS A 146 -15.29 -12.11 6.49
N ILE A 147 -16.08 -11.22 7.12
CA ILE A 147 -16.07 -9.79 6.78
C ILE A 147 -14.69 -9.17 7.04
N TYR A 148 -14.04 -9.47 8.17
CA TYR A 148 -12.66 -9.00 8.44
C TYR A 148 -11.68 -9.50 7.38
N PHE A 149 -11.79 -10.77 7.00
CA PHE A 149 -10.94 -11.32 5.96
C PHE A 149 -11.17 -10.66 4.60
N VAL A 150 -12.43 -10.45 4.21
CA VAL A 150 -12.78 -9.77 2.95
C VAL A 150 -12.23 -8.34 2.96
N ILE A 151 -12.46 -7.57 4.02
CA ILE A 151 -11.98 -6.17 4.12
C ILE A 151 -10.45 -6.13 4.12
N GLY A 152 -9.79 -6.97 4.91
CA GLY A 152 -8.33 -7.02 5.00
C GLY A 152 -7.68 -7.48 3.70
N SER A 153 -8.22 -8.53 3.08
CA SER A 153 -7.74 -9.05 1.79
C SER A 153 -7.97 -8.04 0.67
N PHE A 154 -9.15 -7.44 0.60
CA PHE A 154 -9.45 -6.40 -0.40
C PHE A 154 -8.54 -5.20 -0.23
N SER A 155 -8.25 -4.80 1.01
CA SER A 155 -7.27 -3.74 1.31
C SER A 155 -5.86 -4.10 0.86
N MET A 156 -5.44 -5.36 0.98
CA MET A 156 -4.12 -5.79 0.50
C MET A 156 -4.05 -5.99 -1.02
N VAL A 157 -5.13 -6.46 -1.65
CA VAL A 157 -5.21 -6.72 -3.10
C VAL A 157 -5.40 -5.43 -3.89
N ILE A 158 -6.26 -4.52 -3.45
CA ILE A 158 -6.46 -3.23 -4.11
C ILE A 158 -5.19 -2.39 -4.11
N ASN A 159 -4.42 -2.51 -3.04
CA ASN A 159 -3.14 -1.81 -2.85
C ASN A 159 -1.94 -2.69 -3.26
N PHE A 160 -2.18 -3.67 -4.12
CA PHE A 160 -1.11 -4.33 -4.85
C PHE A 160 -0.36 -3.29 -5.70
N PRO A 161 0.98 -3.36 -5.80
CA PRO A 161 1.76 -2.42 -6.59
C PRO A 161 1.41 -2.55 -8.08
N ARG A 162 0.53 -1.67 -8.57
CA ARG A 162 0.07 -1.64 -9.96
C ARG A 162 1.14 -1.03 -10.85
N GLN A 163 1.42 -1.68 -11.98
CA GLN A 163 2.41 -1.19 -12.95
C GLN A 163 2.08 0.22 -13.45
N ASP A 164 0.79 0.53 -13.57
CA ASP A 164 0.25 1.82 -14.02
C ASP A 164 0.71 2.99 -13.15
N LEU A 165 0.96 2.77 -11.85
CA LEU A 165 1.46 3.83 -10.96
C LEU A 165 2.91 4.22 -11.30
N PHE A 166 3.65 3.32 -11.94
CA PHE A 166 5.10 3.45 -12.16
C PHE A 166 5.47 3.70 -13.62
N ILE A 167 4.56 3.41 -14.56
CA ILE A 167 4.83 3.50 -16.00
C ILE A 167 5.08 4.95 -16.45
N ASP A 168 4.43 5.90 -15.80
CA ASP A 168 4.55 7.33 -16.12
C ASP A 168 5.75 8.00 -15.45
N LEU A 169 6.42 7.33 -14.51
CA LEU A 169 7.52 7.91 -13.74
C LEU A 169 8.68 8.40 -14.62
N PRO A 170 9.16 7.65 -15.64
CA PRO A 170 10.18 8.16 -16.57
C PRO A 170 9.74 9.42 -17.32
N TRP A 171 8.44 9.52 -17.65
CA TRP A 171 7.90 10.68 -18.34
C TRP A 171 7.85 11.89 -17.41
N GLN A 172 7.40 11.73 -16.15
CA GLN A 172 7.36 12.79 -15.14
C GLN A 172 8.76 13.36 -14.84
N ILE A 173 9.78 12.49 -14.77
CA ILE A 173 11.18 12.92 -14.56
C ILE A 173 11.68 13.73 -15.75
N ALA A 174 11.44 13.26 -16.98
CA ALA A 174 11.85 13.97 -18.19
C ALA A 174 11.14 15.32 -18.34
N GLU A 175 9.85 15.39 -17.97
CA GLU A 175 9.08 16.63 -17.97
C GLU A 175 9.68 17.64 -16.97
N ALA A 176 9.87 17.23 -15.71
CA ALA A 176 10.39 18.10 -14.66
C ALA A 176 11.79 18.64 -14.95
N ARG A 177 12.67 17.85 -15.60
CA ARG A 177 13.99 18.34 -16.03
C ARG A 177 13.88 19.40 -17.12
N ARG A 178 13.08 19.14 -18.15
CA ARG A 178 12.87 20.10 -19.23
C ARG A 178 12.32 21.43 -18.70
N ASP A 179 11.40 21.37 -17.75
CA ASP A 179 10.79 22.55 -17.16
C ASP A 179 11.81 23.35 -16.31
N LYS A 180 12.72 22.67 -15.60
CA LYS A 180 13.85 23.29 -14.90
C LYS A 180 14.83 23.96 -15.88
N ASP A 181 15.27 23.25 -16.91
CA ASP A 181 16.20 23.78 -17.91
C ASP A 181 15.61 25.01 -18.63
N ALA A 182 14.30 24.99 -18.92
CA ALA A 182 13.60 26.13 -19.52
C ALA A 182 13.57 27.34 -18.57
N ALA A 183 13.29 27.13 -17.29
CA ALA A 183 13.28 28.18 -16.28
C ALA A 183 14.67 28.82 -16.09
N GLU A 184 15.73 28.00 -16.08
CA GLU A 184 17.12 28.47 -15.97
C GLU A 184 17.52 29.31 -17.18
N ARG A 185 17.14 28.90 -18.41
CA ARG A 185 17.40 29.69 -19.63
C ARG A 185 16.70 31.05 -19.58
N THR A 186 15.43 31.09 -19.20
CA THR A 186 14.69 32.36 -19.07
C THR A 186 15.28 33.26 -17.98
N ALA A 187 15.85 32.70 -16.91
CA ALA A 187 16.54 33.46 -15.88
C ALA A 187 17.86 34.06 -16.39
N MET A 188 18.63 33.32 -17.19
CA MET A 188 19.86 33.80 -17.82
C MET A 188 19.59 34.94 -18.81
N GLU A 189 18.60 34.78 -19.70
CA GLU A 189 18.21 35.82 -20.68
C GLU A 189 17.72 37.12 -20.04
N LYS A 190 17.19 37.06 -18.80
CA LYS A 190 16.79 38.24 -18.03
C LYS A 190 17.97 38.94 -17.36
N ASN A 191 19.02 38.22 -17.00
CA ASN A 191 20.21 38.81 -16.38
C ASN A 191 21.16 39.46 -17.40
N GLU A 192 21.02 39.13 -18.68
CA GLU A 192 21.80 39.72 -19.78
C GLU A 192 21.19 41.00 -20.38
N LYS A 193 19.96 41.37 -19.96
CA LYS A 193 19.25 42.58 -20.39
C LYS A 193 19.24 43.64 -19.30
#